data_AF-A0A392VUD2-F1
#
_entry.id   AF-A0A392VUD2-F1
#
_cell.length_a   1.000
_cell.length_b   1.000
_cell.length_c   1.000
_cell.angle_alpha   90.00
_cell.angle_beta   90.00
_cell.angle_gamma   90.00
#
_symmetry.space_group_name_H-M   'P 1'
#
loop_
_entity.id
_entity.type
_entity.pdbx_description
1 polymer ?
#
loop_
_entity_poly.entity_id
_entity_poly.type
_entity_poly.pdbx_seq_one_letter_code
_entity_poly.pdbx_strand_id
1 'polypeptide(L)' 'MISEGADIIDIGAQSTRPMASRISVEEELGRLIPVLEAVMSMPEVEGKLISVDTFYSEVALEA' A
#
# COMPACT_ATOMS: atom_id res chain seq x y z
N MET A 1 9.85 1.04 -10.97
CA MET A 1 10.18 0.97 -9.52
C MET A 1 11.16 -0.15 -9.20
N ILE A 2 10.74 -1.42 -9.15
CA ILE A 2 11.63 -2.54 -8.77
C ILE A 2 12.79 -2.69 -9.77
N SER A 3 12.50 -2.78 -11.07
CA SER A 3 13.51 -2.86 -12.13
C SER A 3 14.40 -1.60 -12.23
N GLU A 4 13.96 -0.49 -11.64
CA GLU A 4 14.69 0.76 -11.55
C GLU A 4 15.51 0.86 -10.26
N GLY A 5 15.52 -0.19 -9.43
CA GLY A 5 16.37 -0.30 -8.23
C GLY A 5 15.71 0.11 -6.92
N ALA A 6 14.39 0.22 -6.83
CA ALA A 6 13.73 0.48 -5.54
C ALA A 6 13.95 -0.67 -4.55
N ASP A 7 14.34 -0.34 -3.32
CA ASP A 7 14.48 -1.31 -2.21
C ASP A 7 13.21 -1.45 -1.38
N ILE A 8 12.42 -0.37 -1.33
CA ILE A 8 11.14 -0.28 -0.63
C ILE A 8 10.09 0.18 -1.62
N ILE A 9 8.93 -0.49 -1.61
CA ILE A 9 7.73 -0.06 -2.32
C ILE A 9 6.73 0.44 -1.29
N ASP A 10 6.44 1.74 -1.35
CA ASP A 10 5.50 2.41 -0.46
C ASP A 10 4.12 2.50 -1.13
N ILE A 11 3.11 1.91 -0.51
CA ILE A 11 1.77 1.73 -1.09
C ILE A 11 0.74 2.36 -0.16
N GLY A 12 0.04 3.38 -0.66
CA GLY A 12 -1.10 3.99 0.01
C GLY A 12 -2.35 3.90 -0.85
N ALA A 13 -3.50 3.62 -0.22
CA ALA A 13 -4.79 3.50 -0.91
C ALA A 13 -5.69 4.75 -0.76
N GLN A 14 -5.24 5.74 0.02
CA GLN A 14 -5.88 7.03 0.17
C GLN A 14 -5.00 8.17 -0.36
N SER A 15 -5.58 9.08 -1.14
CA SER A 15 -4.88 10.27 -1.62
C SER A 15 -4.63 11.27 -0.49
N THR A 16 -3.38 11.74 -0.36
CA THR A 16 -2.96 12.84 0.53
C THR A 16 -2.84 14.20 -0.18
N ARG A 17 -3.28 14.29 -1.45
CA ARG A 17 -3.27 15.54 -2.22
C ARG A 17 -4.14 16.62 -1.55
N PRO A 18 -3.85 17.92 -1.77
CA PRO A 18 -4.66 19.01 -1.22
C PRO A 18 -6.15 18.85 -1.58
N MET A 19 -7.02 19.07 -0.60
CA MET A 19 -8.48 18.97 -0.73
C MET A 19 -9.03 17.57 -1.07
N ALA A 20 -8.22 16.51 -0.96
CA ALA A 20 -8.72 15.15 -1.08
C ALA A 20 -9.68 14.83 0.07
N SER A 21 -10.83 14.24 -0.26
CA SER A 21 -11.72 13.66 0.75
C SER A 21 -11.06 12.44 1.38
N ARG A 22 -11.22 12.29 2.69
CA ARG A 22 -10.84 11.05 3.39
C ARG A 22 -11.82 9.94 3.02
N ILE A 23 -11.31 8.73 2.91
CA ILE A 23 -12.11 7.52 2.77
C ILE A 23 -12.20 6.80 4.14
N SER A 24 -13.13 5.86 4.26
CA SER A 24 -13.22 5.05 5.48
C SER A 24 -12.12 3.99 5.53
N VAL A 25 -11.89 3.42 6.71
CA VAL A 25 -10.95 2.30 6.91
C VAL A 25 -11.31 1.13 5.99
N GLU A 26 -12.60 0.80 5.90
CA GLU A 26 -13.09 -0.31 5.07
C GLU A 26 -12.85 -0.05 3.57
N GLU A 27 -13.02 1.19 3.13
CA GLU A 27 -12.76 1.56 1.74
C GLU A 27 -11.26 1.54 1.43
N GLU A 28 -10.41 1.99 2.36
CA GLU A 28 -8.95 1.92 2.21
C GLU A 28 -8.46 0.47 2.14
N LEU A 29 -8.89 -0.38 3.07
CA LEU A 29 -8.59 -1.82 3.07
C LEU A 29 -9.08 -2.51 1.80
N GLY A 30 -10.32 -2.23 1.37
CA GLY A 30 -10.89 -2.81 0.16
C GLY A 30 -10.13 -2.45 -1.12
N ARG A 31 -9.41 -1.32 -1.12
CA ARG A 31 -8.51 -0.93 -2.21
C ARG A 31 -7.11 -1.52 -2.03
N LEU A 32 -6.60 -1.54 -0.80
CA LEU A 32 -5.22 -1.88 -0.47
C LEU A 32 -4.95 -3.38 -0.54
N ILE A 33 -5.75 -4.20 0.13
CA ILE A 33 -5.48 -5.64 0.32
C ILE A 33 -5.32 -6.38 -1.03
N PRO A 34 -6.20 -6.20 -2.04
CA PRO A 34 -6.03 -6.89 -3.32
C PRO A 34 -4.73 -6.50 -4.05
N VAL A 35 -4.27 -5.26 -3.85
CA VAL A 35 -3.00 -4.78 -4.44
C VAL A 35 -1.81 -5.39 -3.71
N LEU A 36 -1.85 -5.43 -2.36
CA LEU A 36 -0.79 -6.08 -1.58
C LEU A 36 -0.66 -7.55 -1.93
N GLU A 37 -1.76 -8.30 -1.99
CA GLU A 37 -1.77 -9.72 -2.39
C GLU A 37 -1.16 -9.92 -3.78
N ALA A 38 -1.57 -9.09 -4.76
CA ALA A 38 -1.06 -9.17 -6.11
C ALA A 38 0.44 -8.86 -6.16
N VAL A 39 0.89 -7.78 -5.52
CA VAL A 39 2.30 -7.37 -5.47
C VAL A 39 3.17 -8.42 -4.77
N MET A 40 2.71 -8.95 -3.63
CA MET A 40 3.42 -9.99 -2.88
C MET A 40 3.57 -11.30 -3.66
N SER A 41 2.68 -11.57 -4.61
CA SER A 41 2.76 -12.76 -5.47
C SER A 41 3.77 -12.62 -6.64
N MET A 42 4.30 -11.42 -6.88
CA MET A 42 5.23 -11.17 -7.98
C MET A 42 6.66 -11.61 -7.62
N PRO A 43 7.33 -12.43 -8.44
CA PRO A 43 8.73 -12.81 -8.21
C PRO A 43 9.68 -11.61 -8.09
N GLU A 44 9.39 -10.52 -8.80
CA GLU A 44 10.20 -9.30 -8.79
C GLU A 44 10.23 -8.63 -7.41
N VAL A 45 9.23 -8.87 -6.55
CA VAL A 45 9.18 -8.31 -5.19
C VAL A 45 10.09 -9.05 -4.21
N GLU A 46 10.60 -10.23 -4.59
CA GLU A 46 11.45 -11.03 -3.72
C GLU A 46 12.68 -10.23 -3.27
N GLY A 47 12.90 -10.17 -1.95
CA GLY A 47 13.98 -9.38 -1.36
C GLY A 47 13.74 -7.86 -1.28
N LYS A 48 12.54 -7.38 -1.65
CA LYS A 48 12.11 -5.99 -1.47
C LYS A 48 11.26 -5.83 -0.21
N LEU A 49 11.27 -4.64 0.36
CA LEU A 49 10.40 -4.29 1.49
C LEU A 49 9.12 -3.65 0.97
N ILE A 50 8.00 -3.97 1.62
CA ILE A 50 6.72 -3.30 1.40
C ILE A 50 6.46 -2.38 2.60
N SER A 51 6.12 -1.13 2.30
CA SER A 51 5.67 -0.13 3.27
C SER A 51 4.21 0.20 2.96
N VAL A 52 3.39 0.33 4.00
CA VAL A 52 1.99 0.72 3.88
C VAL A 52 1.85 2.16 4.36
N ASP A 53 1.56 3.07 3.43
CA ASP A 53 1.30 4.48 3.74
C ASP A 53 -0.16 4.65 4.16
N THR A 54 -0.36 4.60 5.48
CA THR A 54 -1.65 4.85 6.10
C THR A 54 -1.47 5.57 7.44
N PHE A 55 -2.47 6.34 7.84
CA PHE A 55 -2.56 6.93 9.19
C PHE A 55 -3.62 6.25 10.05
N TYR A 56 -4.39 5.30 9.51
CA TYR A 56 -5.33 4.51 10.31
C TYR A 56 -4.59 3.32 10.91
N SER A 57 -4.61 3.22 12.25
CA SER A 57 -4.01 2.10 12.97
C SER A 57 -4.57 0.75 12.55
N GLU A 58 -5.86 0.70 12.24
CA GLU A 58 -6.59 -0.50 11.82
C GLU A 58 -6.12 -0.99 10.45
N VAL A 59 -5.83 -0.08 9.52
CA VAL A 59 -5.25 -0.43 8.22
C VAL A 59 -3.83 -0.99 8.42
N ALA A 60 -3.01 -0.33 9.25
CA ALA A 60 -1.65 -0.77 9.53
C ALA A 60 -1.58 -2.10 10.30
N LEU A 61 -2.64 -2.48 11.03
CA LEU A 61 -2.73 -3.74 11.75
C LEU A 61 -3.14 -4.91 10.83
N GLU A 62 -4.01 -4.64 9.87
CA GLU A 62 -4.58 -5.66 8.97
C GLU A 62 -3.71 -5.93 7.73
N ALA A 63 -2.96 -4.92 7.27
CA ALA A 63 -2.07 -5.01 6.11
C ALA A 63 -0.73 -5.70 6.43
#